data_AF-A0A358U837-F1
#
_entry.id   AF-A0A358U837-F1
#
_cell.length_a   1.000
_cell.length_b   1.000
_cell.length_c   1.000
_cell.angle_alpha   90.00
_cell.angle_beta   90.00
_cell.angle_gamma   90.00
#
_symmetry.space_group_name_H-M   'P 1'
#
loop_
_entity.id
_entity.type
_entity.pdbx_description
1 polymer ?
#
loop_
_entity_poly.entity_id
_entity_poly.type
_entity_poly.pdbx_seq_one_letter_code
_entity_poly.pdbx_strand_id
1 'polypeptide(L)'
;MKNELTLRDPRFYTLTIKNIGLANWVGVIRSLYSGKGFANNNTRSLEYTQQIKVYGSSRNNELEFDGDPKGFLPCVIEPAQDPLDVISQADQI
;
A
#
# COMPACT_ATOMS: atom_id res chain seq x y z
N MET A 1 -0.42 4.98 -15.34
CA MET A 1 0.99 4.98 -14.91
C MET A 1 1.46 3.54 -14.90
N LYS A 2 2.62 3.23 -15.46
CA LYS A 2 3.26 1.93 -15.23
C LYS A 2 3.79 1.91 -13.79
N ASN A 3 3.63 0.80 -13.10
CA ASN A 3 4.16 0.59 -11.76
C ASN A 3 5.67 0.37 -11.88
N GLU A 4 6.45 1.43 -11.72
CA GLU A 4 7.90 1.46 -11.95
C GLU A 4 8.66 1.64 -10.63
N LEU A 5 8.22 0.99 -9.55
CA LEU A 5 9.08 0.90 -8.36
C LEU A 5 10.21 -0.07 -8.67
N THR A 6 11.43 0.43 -8.55
CA THR A 6 12.62 -0.40 -8.52
C THR A 6 12.91 -0.81 -7.08
N LEU A 7 13.73 -1.85 -6.86
CA LEU A 7 14.13 -2.30 -5.52
C LEU A 7 14.78 -1.19 -4.66
N ARG A 8 15.26 -0.12 -5.29
CA ARG A 8 15.92 1.02 -4.62
C ARG A 8 15.06 2.28 -4.56
N ASP A 9 13.79 2.20 -4.99
CA ASP A 9 12.91 3.36 -4.89
C ASP A 9 12.52 3.58 -3.42
N PRO A 10 12.80 4.76 -2.84
CA PRO A 10 12.53 5.03 -1.43
C PRO A 10 11.05 5.33 -1.14
N ARG A 11 10.17 5.28 -2.15
CA ARG A 11 8.75 5.56 -2.00
C ARG A 11 7.96 4.28 -1.75
N PHE A 12 6.98 4.37 -0.86
CA PHE A 12 5.96 3.35 -0.67
C PHE A 12 4.96 3.34 -1.82
N TYR A 13 4.61 2.14 -2.28
CA TYR A 13 3.39 1.89 -3.04
C TYR A 13 2.19 1.99 -2.09
N THR A 14 1.46 3.11 -2.14
CA THR A 14 0.32 3.35 -1.25
C THR A 14 -0.99 3.15 -1.98
N LEU A 15 -1.67 2.05 -1.66
CA LEU A 15 -3.00 1.76 -2.17
C LEU A 15 -4.04 1.99 -1.08
N THR A 16 -4.91 2.98 -1.30
CA THR A 16 -6.04 3.27 -0.43
C THR A 16 -7.33 2.82 -1.08
N ILE A 17 -8.09 1.96 -0.41
CA ILE A 17 -9.46 1.60 -0.80
C ILE A 17 -10.44 2.37 0.08
N LYS A 18 -11.39 3.07 -0.54
CA LYS A 18 -12.33 3.96 0.15
C LYS A 18 -13.74 3.82 -0.42
N ASN A 19 -14.74 4.33 0.31
CA ASN A 19 -16.14 4.37 -0.13
C ASN A 19 -16.68 3.01 -0.62
N ILE A 20 -16.28 1.92 0.04
CA ILE A 20 -16.77 0.58 -0.29
C ILE A 20 -18.20 0.44 0.23
N GLY A 21 -19.07 -0.10 -0.61
CA GLY A 21 -20.41 -0.55 -0.28
C GLY A 21 -20.71 -1.89 -0.94
N LEU A 22 -21.90 -2.45 -0.64
CA LEU A 22 -22.32 -3.77 -1.13
C LEU A 22 -22.38 -3.87 -2.67
N ALA A 23 -22.55 -2.74 -3.38
CA ALA A 23 -22.60 -2.73 -4.84
C ALA A 23 -21.23 -2.78 -5.52
N ASN A 24 -20.16 -2.29 -4.87
CA ASN A 24 -18.86 -2.11 -5.53
C ASN A 24 -17.75 -3.03 -4.99
N TRP A 25 -17.95 -3.74 -3.86
CA TRP A 25 -16.92 -4.59 -3.25
C TRP A 25 -16.43 -5.70 -4.18
N VAL A 26 -17.32 -6.37 -4.92
CA VAL A 26 -16.94 -7.43 -5.89
C VAL A 26 -16.01 -6.87 -6.97
N GLY A 27 -16.32 -5.67 -7.49
CA GLY A 27 -15.50 -4.99 -8.49
C GLY A 27 -14.14 -4.57 -7.95
N VAL A 28 -14.07 -4.17 -6.68
CA VAL A 28 -12.81 -3.86 -5.98
C VAL A 28 -11.96 -5.12 -5.87
N ILE A 29 -12.49 -6.21 -5.29
CA ILE A 29 -11.76 -7.48 -5.15
C ILE A 29 -11.28 -7.99 -6.51
N ARG A 30 -12.17 -8.06 -7.50
CA ARG A 30 -11.79 -8.52 -8.85
C ARG A 30 -10.63 -7.71 -9.41
N SER A 31 -10.58 -6.41 -9.16
CA SER A 31 -9.49 -5.59 -9.64
C SER A 31 -8.19 -5.83 -8.89
N LEU A 32 -8.22 -5.97 -7.56
CA LEU A 32 -7.04 -6.25 -6.74
C LEU A 32 -6.36 -7.54 -7.19
N TYR A 33 -7.16 -8.58 -7.46
CA TYR A 33 -6.66 -9.89 -7.86
C TYR A 33 -6.45 -10.07 -9.38
N SER A 34 -6.83 -9.07 -10.20
CA SER A 34 -6.70 -9.20 -11.66
C SER A 34 -5.27 -9.06 -12.19
N GLY A 35 -4.33 -8.55 -11.38
CA GLY A 35 -2.99 -8.18 -11.82
C GLY A 35 -2.92 -7.02 -12.83
N LYS A 36 -4.07 -6.40 -13.17
CA LYS A 36 -4.12 -5.24 -14.06
C LYS A 36 -3.69 -3.96 -13.34
N GLY A 37 -3.09 -3.04 -14.08
CA GLY A 37 -2.70 -1.73 -13.55
C GLY A 37 -3.87 -0.98 -12.92
N PHE A 38 -3.56 -0.17 -11.91
CA PHE A 38 -4.55 0.60 -11.17
C PHE A 38 -4.78 1.98 -11.81
N ALA A 39 -6.04 2.42 -11.80
CA ALA A 39 -6.43 3.78 -12.13
C ALA A 39 -7.21 4.37 -10.95
N ASN A 40 -6.84 5.59 -10.56
CA ASN A 40 -7.46 6.29 -9.45
C ASN A 40 -8.92 6.59 -9.77
N ASN A 41 -9.81 6.37 -8.80
CA ASN A 41 -11.23 6.62 -8.90
C ASN A 41 -11.85 6.80 -7.50
N ASN A 42 -13.18 6.93 -7.43
CA ASN A 42 -13.90 7.17 -6.18
C ASN A 42 -13.71 6.08 -5.11
N THR A 43 -13.33 4.87 -5.52
CA THR A 43 -13.16 3.72 -4.63
C THR A 43 -11.71 3.38 -4.32
N ARG A 44 -10.74 3.92 -5.08
CA ARG A 44 -9.32 3.52 -5.03
C ARG A 44 -8.41 4.69 -5.36
N SER A 45 -7.37 4.88 -4.55
CA SER A 45 -6.26 5.79 -4.85
C SER A 45 -4.97 5.00 -4.79
N LEU A 46 -4.16 5.09 -5.84
CA LEU A 46 -2.77 4.66 -5.86
C LEU A 46 -1.87 5.90 -5.89
N GLU A 47 -0.97 5.96 -4.91
CA GLU A 47 -0.01 7.04 -4.72
C GLU A 47 1.37 6.48 -4.38
N TYR A 48 2.41 7.24 -4.68
CA TYR A 48 3.79 6.93 -4.30
C TYR A 48 4.27 8.01 -3.34
N THR A 49 4.59 7.64 -2.10
CA THR A 49 4.96 8.59 -1.04
C THR A 49 6.15 8.09 -0.22
N GLN A 50 6.94 9.01 0.32
CA GLN A 50 8.03 8.68 1.26
C GLN A 50 7.56 8.63 2.71
N GLN A 51 6.33 9.03 3.00
CA GLN A 51 5.81 9.06 4.36
C GLN A 51 4.30 8.90 4.32
N ILE A 52 3.77 8.04 5.20
CA ILE A 52 2.34 7.82 5.37
C ILE A 52 2.00 8.20 6.80
N LYS A 53 1.04 9.11 7.00
CA LYS A 53 0.53 9.48 8.32
C LYS A 53 -0.96 9.21 8.36
N VAL A 54 -1.38 8.39 9.32
CA VAL A 54 -2.78 8.03 9.51
C VAL A 54 -3.18 8.38 10.92
N TYR A 55 -4.07 9.37 11.07
CA TYR A 55 -4.38 9.97 12.37
C TYR A 55 -5.61 9.37 13.07
N GLY A 56 -6.47 8.64 12.35
CA GLY A 56 -7.60 7.95 12.98
C GLY A 56 -8.77 7.66 12.03
N SER A 57 -9.64 6.77 12.50
CA SER A 57 -10.94 6.43 11.93
C SER A 57 -11.96 6.27 13.06
N SER A 58 -13.24 6.53 12.78
CA SER A 58 -14.32 6.41 13.77
C SER A 58 -14.86 4.98 13.92
N ARG A 59 -14.37 4.01 13.14
CA ARG A 59 -14.96 2.67 13.05
C ARG A 59 -13.98 1.52 13.28
N ASN A 60 -12.80 1.59 12.66
CA ASN A 60 -11.74 0.59 12.85
C ASN A 60 -10.38 1.29 12.72
N ASN A 61 -9.52 1.06 13.71
CA ASN A 61 -8.21 1.69 13.84
C ASN A 61 -7.10 0.66 13.97
N GLU A 62 -7.38 -0.64 13.80
CA GLU A 62 -6.37 -1.68 13.93
C GLU A 62 -5.31 -1.57 12.84
N LEU A 63 -4.07 -1.85 13.23
CA LEU A 63 -2.90 -1.86 12.37
C LEU A 63 -2.33 -3.26 12.32
N GLU A 64 -1.91 -3.66 11.13
CA GLU A 64 -1.30 -4.95 10.86
C GLU A 64 -0.05 -4.73 9.99
N PHE A 65 1.09 -5.31 10.37
CA PHE A 65 2.29 -5.37 9.53
C PHE A 65 2.62 -6.85 9.29
N ASP A 66 2.77 -7.23 8.02
CA ASP A 66 3.12 -8.59 7.58
C ASP A 66 2.20 -9.71 8.13
N GLY A 67 0.92 -9.41 8.37
CA GLY A 67 -0.03 -10.37 8.93
C GLY A 67 -0.15 -10.34 10.46
N ASP A 68 0.75 -9.64 11.14
CA ASP A 68 0.72 -9.53 12.61
C ASP A 68 -0.02 -8.27 13.06
N PRO A 69 -0.86 -8.33 14.11
CA PRO A 69 -1.43 -7.15 14.73
C PRO A 69 -0.34 -6.30 15.40
N LYS A 70 -0.37 -4.99 15.18
CA LYS A 70 0.65 -4.03 15.67
C LYS A 70 0.08 -2.92 16.55
N GLY A 71 -1.22 -2.96 16.82
CA GLY A 71 -1.92 -2.02 17.68
C GLY A 71 -2.93 -1.20 16.89
N PHE A 72 -3.00 0.10 17.17
CA PHE A 72 -4.04 0.97 16.65
C PHE A 72 -3.49 2.33 16.17
N LEU A 73 -4.26 3.02 15.34
CA LEU A 73 -4.03 4.42 14.96
C LEU A 73 -3.95 5.36 16.19
N PRO A 74 -3.18 6.45 16.12
CA PRO A 74 -2.48 6.98 14.94
C PRO A 74 -1.16 6.27 14.65
N CYS A 75 -0.75 6.29 13.37
CA CYS A 75 0.57 5.79 12.96
C CYS A 75 1.26 6.70 11.93
N VAL A 76 2.59 6.57 11.91
CA VAL A 76 3.46 7.15 10.90
C VAL A 76 4.33 6.03 10.35
N ILE A 77 4.40 5.93 9.03
CA ILE A 77 5.20 4.93 8.30
C ILE A 77 6.21 5.70 7.44
N GLU A 78 7.48 5.37 7.61
CA GLU A 78 8.63 6.02 6.96
C GLU A 78 9.66 4.96 6.54
N PRO A 79 10.43 5.18 5.46
CA PRO A 79 11.56 4.35 5.11
C PRO A 79 12.57 4.32 6.24
N ALA A 80 13.18 3.16 6.48
CA ALA A 80 14.30 3.05 7.39
C ALA A 80 15.48 3.91 6.88
N GLN A 81 16.18 4.59 7.79
CA GLN A 81 17.34 5.41 7.45
C GLN A 81 18.56 4.58 7.01
N ASP A 82 18.60 3.32 7.44
CA ASP A 82 19.65 2.36 7.11
C ASP A 82 19.04 1.16 6.37
N PRO A 83 18.91 1.22 5.03
CA PRO A 83 18.31 0.16 4.24
C PRO A 83 19.23 -1.07 4.20
N LEU A 84 18.63 -2.26 4.28
CA LEU A 84 19.37 -3.51 4.22
C LEU A 84 19.72 -3.89 2.78
N ASP A 85 20.94 -4.36 2.56
CA ASP A 85 21.33 -5.01 1.31
C ASP A 85 20.70 -6.41 1.21
N VAL A 86 20.04 -6.68 0.10
CA VAL A 86 19.42 -7.97 -0.17
C VAL A 86 20.40 -8.84 -0.95
N ILE A 87 20.80 -9.99 -0.38
CA ILE A 87 21.53 -11.03 -1.12
C ILE A 87 20.51 -11.81 -1.95
N SER A 88 20.44 -11.51 -3.25
CA SER A 88 19.66 -12.27 -4.22
C SER A 88 20.59 -12.96 -5.23
N GLN A 89 20.10 -14.02 -5.89
CA GLN A 89 20.74 -14.47 -7.12
C GLN A 89 20.66 -13.30 -8.10
N ALA A 90 21.82 -12.84 -8.58
CA ALA A 90 21.93 -11.64 -9.41
C ALA A 90 20.88 -11.67 -10.53
N ASP A 91 20.02 -10.66 -10.57
CA ASP A 91 19.28 -10.34 -11.78
C ASP A 91 20.34 -10.01 -12.84
N GLN A 92 20.50 -10.88 -13.83
CA GLN A 92 21.13 -10.49 -15.08
C GLN A 92 20.28 -9.36 -15.65
N ILE A 93 20.82 -8.14 -15.60
CA ILE A 93 20.29 -6.95 -16.29
C ILE A 93 20.22 -7.25 -17.79
#